data_AF-A0A9D5HN82-F1
#
_entry.id   AF-A0A9D5HN82-F1
#
_cell.length_a   1.000
_cell.length_b   1.000
_cell.length_c   1.000
_cell.angle_alpha   90.00
_cell.angle_beta   90.00
_cell.angle_gamma   90.00
#
_symmetry.space_group_name_H-M   'P 1'
#
loop_
_entity.id
_entity.type
_entity.pdbx_description
1 polymer ?
#
loop_
_entity_poly.entity_id
_entity_poly.type
_entity_poly.pdbx_seq_one_letter_code
_entity_poly.pdbx_strand_id
1 'polypeptide(L)'
;MASSASSGQAPDSSLMEEEKKDGTVDPEETPAPEEDQSLGEDEPLENTLELAAELFDKGSKAIEDGDFVEAVDCLSRALEIRVAHYGELAPECASAYYKYGCALLFKAQEEAGSTG
;
A
#
# COMPACT_ATOMS: atom_id res chain seq x y z
N MET A 1 59.94 -1.27 12.34
CA MET A 1 59.65 -2.63 11.84
C MET A 1 58.94 -3.39 12.96
N ALA A 2 57.71 -3.82 12.69
CA ALA A 2 56.93 -4.93 13.29
C ALA A 2 55.49 -4.70 12.75
N SER A 3 54.94 -5.50 11.82
CA SER A 3 54.48 -6.90 11.98
C SER A 3 53.38 -6.96 13.06
N SER A 4 52.16 -7.46 12.86
CA SER A 4 51.53 -8.26 11.81
C SER A 4 50.00 -8.20 12.01
N ALA A 5 49.23 -8.59 10.99
CA ALA A 5 47.80 -8.83 11.06
C ALA A 5 47.45 -9.99 12.02
N SER A 6 46.25 -9.94 12.61
CA SER A 6 45.55 -11.12 13.12
C SER A 6 44.07 -11.02 12.79
N SER A 7 43.54 -12.17 12.42
CA SER A 7 42.24 -12.42 11.79
C SER A 7 41.24 -12.95 12.83
N GLY A 8 39.95 -12.65 12.62
CA GLY A 8 38.82 -13.48 13.04
C GLY A 8 38.50 -13.59 14.53
N GLN A 9 37.25 -13.31 14.90
CA GLN A 9 36.25 -14.32 15.30
C GLN A 9 34.95 -13.58 15.70
N ALA A 10 33.83 -14.26 15.42
CA ALA A 10 32.43 -13.84 15.46
C ALA A 10 31.86 -13.58 16.90
N PRO A 11 30.57 -13.17 17.01
CA PRO A 11 30.01 -12.44 18.15
C PRO A 11 29.53 -13.35 19.28
N ASP A 12 29.52 -12.82 20.51
CA ASP A 12 28.79 -13.42 21.61
C ASP A 12 27.70 -12.48 22.13
N SER A 13 26.53 -13.07 22.17
CA SER A 13 25.23 -12.63 22.59
C SER A 13 25.10 -12.45 24.12
N SER A 14 24.05 -11.73 24.50
CA SER A 14 23.37 -11.79 25.80
C SER A 14 23.84 -10.82 26.88
N LEU A 15 22.96 -9.87 27.22
CA LEU A 15 22.31 -9.91 28.52
C LEU A 15 21.02 -9.06 28.49
N MET A 16 19.95 -9.71 28.89
CA MET A 16 18.59 -9.23 29.06
C MET A 16 18.51 -8.24 30.21
N GLU A 17 17.70 -7.18 30.06
CA GLU A 17 17.00 -6.59 31.20
C GLU A 17 15.49 -6.57 30.93
N GLU A 18 14.81 -7.16 31.90
CA GLU A 18 13.40 -7.45 32.01
C GLU A 18 12.70 -6.23 32.62
N GLU A 19 11.70 -5.67 31.95
CA GLU A 19 10.75 -4.74 32.60
C GLU A 19 9.34 -5.30 32.44
N LYS A 20 8.87 -5.85 33.55
CA LYS A 20 7.54 -6.39 33.78
C LYS A 20 6.59 -5.22 34.07
N LYS A 21 5.52 -5.09 33.28
CA LYS A 21 4.38 -4.26 33.69
C LYS A 21 3.07 -5.00 33.51
N ASP A 22 2.58 -5.46 34.65
CA ASP A 22 1.25 -5.96 34.91
C ASP A 22 0.22 -4.83 34.73
N GLY A 23 -0.89 -5.12 34.06
CA GLY A 23 -1.93 -4.15 33.78
C GLY A 23 -3.07 -4.78 33.01
N THR A 24 -3.88 -5.56 33.72
CA THR A 24 -5.16 -6.10 33.25
C THR A 24 -6.07 -4.96 32.76
N VAL A 25 -6.51 -5.04 31.51
CA VAL A 25 -7.72 -4.35 31.01
C VAL A 25 -8.43 -5.30 30.04
N ASP A 26 -9.73 -5.29 30.16
CA ASP A 26 -10.73 -6.30 29.80
C ASP A 26 -10.79 -6.66 28.29
N PRO A 27 -11.17 -7.90 27.92
CA PRO A 27 -11.48 -8.24 26.54
C PRO A 27 -12.91 -7.79 26.22
N GLU A 28 -13.10 -6.51 25.95
CA GLU A 28 -14.22 -6.07 25.10
C GLU A 28 -13.73 -6.14 23.66
N GLU A 29 -13.70 -7.37 23.11
CA GLU A 29 -13.48 -7.58 21.69
C GLU A 29 -14.77 -7.14 20.97
N THR A 30 -14.80 -5.86 20.63
CA THR A 30 -15.66 -5.31 19.58
C THR A 30 -15.32 -6.03 18.27
N PRO A 31 -16.22 -6.81 17.64
CA PRO A 31 -15.99 -7.28 16.29
C PRO A 31 -16.36 -6.16 15.31
N ALA A 32 -15.36 -5.57 14.67
CA ALA A 32 -15.48 -4.90 13.38
C ALA A 32 -14.15 -5.11 12.63
N PRO A 33 -14.14 -5.36 11.32
CA PRO A 33 -15.15 -4.96 10.35
C PRO A 33 -15.92 -6.15 9.77
N GLU A 34 -17.19 -5.92 9.46
CA GLU A 34 -17.90 -6.73 8.48
C GLU A 34 -17.21 -6.47 7.13
N GLU A 35 -16.28 -7.34 6.76
CA GLU A 35 -15.87 -7.53 5.37
C GLU A 35 -17.08 -8.11 4.61
N ASP A 36 -18.07 -7.27 4.33
CA ASP A 36 -19.00 -7.53 3.24
C ASP A 36 -18.33 -7.12 1.93
N GLN A 37 -17.31 -7.89 1.56
CA GLN A 37 -16.96 -8.03 0.16
C GLN A 37 -17.49 -9.38 -0.28
N SER A 38 -18.81 -9.43 -0.49
CA SER A 38 -19.41 -10.37 -1.42
C SER A 38 -18.84 -10.09 -2.82
N LEU A 39 -17.59 -10.47 -3.05
CA LEU A 39 -17.03 -10.71 -4.37
C LEU A 39 -17.78 -11.92 -4.91
N GLY A 40 -18.86 -11.62 -5.62
CA GLY A 40 -19.63 -12.60 -6.38
C GLY A 40 -18.66 -13.41 -7.23
N GLU A 41 -18.51 -14.66 -6.86
CA GLU A 41 -17.83 -15.69 -7.62
C GLU A 41 -18.55 -15.79 -8.98
N ASP A 42 -17.78 -15.86 -10.08
CA ASP A 42 -18.18 -16.03 -11.50
C ASP A 42 -18.18 -14.80 -12.46
N GLU A 43 -17.58 -13.65 -12.12
CA GLU A 43 -17.13 -12.74 -13.19
C GLU A 43 -15.73 -13.19 -13.68
N PRO A 44 -15.51 -13.44 -14.99
CA PRO A 44 -14.20 -13.87 -15.44
C PRO A 44 -13.19 -12.79 -15.13
N LEU A 45 -12.08 -13.18 -14.50
CA LEU A 45 -10.96 -12.32 -14.12
C LEU A 45 -10.49 -11.41 -15.28
N GLU A 46 -10.65 -11.86 -16.53
CA GLU A 46 -10.38 -11.08 -17.74
C GLU A 46 -11.27 -9.83 -17.86
N ASN A 47 -12.58 -9.93 -17.59
CA ASN A 47 -13.49 -8.77 -17.57
C ASN A 47 -13.10 -7.79 -16.45
N THR A 48 -12.66 -8.31 -15.29
CA THR A 48 -12.19 -7.46 -14.19
C THR A 48 -10.88 -6.75 -14.55
N LEU A 49 -9.98 -7.39 -15.31
CA LEU A 49 -8.76 -6.77 -15.80
C LEU A 49 -9.03 -5.68 -16.84
N GLU A 50 -10.00 -5.88 -17.74
CA GLU A 50 -10.45 -4.85 -18.67
C GLU A 50 -10.99 -3.63 -17.90
N LEU A 51 -11.84 -3.85 -16.89
CA LEU A 51 -12.31 -2.79 -15.99
C LEU A 51 -11.13 -2.08 -15.29
N ALA A 52 -10.12 -2.83 -14.82
CA ALA A 52 -8.94 -2.24 -14.19
C ALA A 52 -8.08 -1.42 -15.17
N ALA A 53 -8.09 -1.74 -16.47
CA ALA A 53 -7.47 -0.93 -17.50
C ALA A 53 -8.26 0.36 -17.75
N GLU A 54 -9.59 0.27 -17.90
CA GLU A 54 -10.45 1.43 -18.09
C GLU A 54 -10.38 2.42 -16.91
N LEU A 55 -10.41 1.90 -15.67
CA LEU A 55 -10.23 2.70 -14.46
C LEU A 55 -8.86 3.35 -14.41
N PHE A 56 -7.81 2.63 -14.81
CA PHE A 56 -6.46 3.19 -14.86
C PHE A 56 -6.36 4.35 -15.86
N ASP A 57 -6.93 4.20 -17.05
CA ASP A 57 -6.94 5.26 -18.08
C ASP A 57 -7.80 6.45 -17.64
N LYS A 58 -8.96 6.19 -17.03
CA LYS A 58 -9.82 7.24 -16.48
C LYS A 58 -9.11 8.03 -15.38
N GLY A 59 -8.49 7.34 -14.42
CA GLY A 59 -7.75 7.98 -13.35
C GLY A 59 -6.51 8.72 -13.85
N SER A 60 -5.85 8.19 -14.89
CA SER A 60 -4.75 8.87 -15.58
C SER A 60 -5.17 10.20 -16.18
N LYS A 61 -6.32 10.20 -16.87
CA LYS A 61 -6.88 11.42 -17.45
C LYS A 61 -7.33 12.41 -16.38
N ALA A 62 -7.91 11.92 -15.29
CA ALA A 62 -8.30 12.77 -14.16
C ALA A 62 -7.10 13.51 -13.54
N ILE A 63 -5.91 12.87 -13.46
CA ILE A 63 -4.67 13.55 -13.08
C ILE A 63 -4.33 14.71 -14.03
N GLU A 64 -4.47 14.50 -15.35
CA GLU A 64 -4.19 15.52 -16.37
C GLU A 64 -5.20 16.68 -16.32
N ASP A 65 -6.46 16.37 -16.01
CA ASP A 65 -7.55 17.34 -15.86
C ASP A 65 -7.52 18.08 -14.50
N GLY A 66 -6.66 17.66 -13.57
CA GLY A 66 -6.54 18.22 -12.22
C GLY A 66 -7.62 17.75 -11.24
N ASP A 67 -8.44 16.75 -11.62
CA ASP A 67 -9.42 16.14 -10.74
C ASP A 67 -8.77 15.03 -9.92
N PHE A 68 -8.06 15.43 -8.86
CA PHE A 68 -7.30 14.48 -8.05
C PHE A 68 -8.17 13.60 -7.16
N VAL A 69 -9.43 13.97 -6.92
CA VAL A 69 -10.38 13.12 -6.19
C VAL A 69 -10.76 11.93 -7.06
N GLU A 70 -11.26 12.18 -8.27
CA GLU A 70 -11.62 11.12 -9.22
C GLU A 70 -10.41 10.25 -9.59
N ALA A 71 -9.22 10.87 -9.71
CA ALA A 71 -7.99 10.12 -9.97
C ALA A 71 -7.69 9.10 -8.87
N VAL A 72 -7.76 9.49 -7.60
CA VAL A 72 -7.50 8.61 -6.44
C VAL A 72 -8.53 7.48 -6.40
N ASP A 73 -9.81 7.78 -6.57
CA ASP A 73 -10.88 6.78 -6.57
C ASP A 73 -10.69 5.76 -7.71
N CYS A 74 -10.49 6.21 -8.94
CA CYS A 74 -10.28 5.33 -10.09
C CYS A 74 -9.03 4.46 -9.96
N LEU A 75 -7.90 5.07 -9.56
CA LEU A 75 -6.61 4.36 -9.48
C LEU A 75 -6.57 3.38 -8.30
N SER A 76 -7.24 3.68 -7.18
CA SER A 76 -7.35 2.76 -6.05
C SER A 76 -8.09 1.47 -6.43
N ARG A 77 -9.22 1.61 -7.14
CA ARG A 77 -10.01 0.46 -7.61
C ARG A 77 -9.30 -0.34 -8.70
N ALA A 78 -8.59 0.34 -9.61
CA ALA A 78 -7.73 -0.33 -10.59
C ALA A 78 -6.61 -1.13 -9.90
N LEU A 79 -6.02 -0.59 -8.84
CA LEU A 79 -4.99 -1.26 -8.04
C LEU A 79 -5.53 -2.49 -7.32
N GLU A 80 -6.68 -2.38 -6.65
CA GLU A 80 -7.32 -3.49 -5.93
C GLU A 80 -7.51 -4.70 -6.84
N ILE A 81 -8.06 -4.48 -8.05
CA ILE A 81 -8.27 -5.56 -9.02
C ILE A 81 -6.94 -6.15 -9.51
N ARG A 82 -5.96 -5.30 -9.87
CA ARG A 82 -4.66 -5.76 -10.36
C ARG A 82 -3.87 -6.52 -9.29
N VAL A 83 -3.94 -6.09 -8.03
CA VAL A 83 -3.31 -6.76 -6.89
C VAL A 83 -3.98 -8.09 -6.61
N ALA A 84 -5.31 -8.15 -6.65
CA ALA A 84 -6.04 -9.41 -6.51
C ALA A 84 -5.70 -10.41 -7.63
N HIS A 85 -5.47 -9.93 -8.85
CA HIS A 85 -5.16 -10.77 -10.01
C HIS A 85 -3.68 -11.21 -10.08
N TYR A 86 -2.74 -10.27 -10.00
CA TYR A 86 -1.32 -10.52 -10.23
C TYR A 86 -0.51 -10.70 -8.93
N GLY A 87 -0.99 -10.14 -7.82
CA GLY A 87 -0.29 -10.02 -6.55
C GLY A 87 0.27 -8.63 -6.29
N GLU A 88 0.48 -8.31 -5.01
CA GLU A 88 0.91 -6.99 -4.53
C GLU A 88 2.29 -6.56 -5.07
N LEU A 89 3.22 -7.52 -5.19
CA LEU A 89 4.59 -7.28 -5.64
C LEU A 89 4.78 -7.51 -7.15
N ALA A 90 3.69 -7.71 -7.89
CA ALA A 90 3.77 -7.99 -9.31
C ALA A 90 4.18 -6.72 -10.10
N PRO A 91 5.11 -6.84 -11.07
CA PRO A 91 5.54 -5.71 -11.89
C PRO A 91 4.37 -5.10 -12.70
N GLU A 92 3.33 -5.86 -12.99
CA GLU A 92 2.09 -5.43 -13.66
C GLU A 92 1.33 -4.34 -12.87
N CYS A 93 1.49 -4.30 -11.54
CA CYS A 93 0.88 -3.31 -10.66
C CYS A 93 1.71 -2.02 -10.55
N ALA A 94 2.99 -2.02 -10.98
CA ALA A 94 3.92 -0.93 -10.74
C ALA A 94 3.45 0.42 -11.32
N SER A 95 2.86 0.40 -12.52
CA SER A 95 2.34 1.60 -13.17
C SER A 95 1.13 2.19 -12.43
N ALA A 96 0.25 1.33 -11.92
CA ALA A 96 -0.92 1.72 -11.15
C ALA A 96 -0.51 2.32 -9.80
N TYR A 97 0.46 1.74 -9.10
CA TYR A 97 1.02 2.31 -7.87
C TYR A 97 1.65 3.68 -8.09
N TYR A 98 2.46 3.81 -9.15
CA TYR A 98 3.10 5.08 -9.47
C TYR A 98 2.06 6.18 -9.70
N LYS A 99 1.04 5.93 -10.54
CA LYS A 99 0.01 6.94 -10.82
C LYS A 99 -0.84 7.25 -9.60
N TYR A 100 -1.19 6.26 -8.79
CA TYR A 100 -1.94 6.46 -7.56
C TYR A 100 -1.16 7.36 -6.57
N GLY A 101 0.15 7.10 -6.42
CA GLY A 101 1.03 7.95 -5.62
C GLY A 101 1.10 9.39 -6.14
N CYS A 102 1.16 9.59 -7.46
CA CYS A 102 1.09 10.92 -8.06
C CYS A 102 -0.24 11.63 -7.73
N ALA A 103 -1.37 10.93 -7.87
CA ALA A 103 -2.69 11.50 -7.57
C ALA A 103 -2.80 11.95 -6.10
N LEU A 104 -2.33 11.13 -5.16
CA LEU A 104 -2.30 11.48 -3.73
C LEU A 104 -1.43 12.70 -3.46
N LEU A 105 -0.24 12.77 -4.07
CA LEU A 105 0.67 13.91 -3.91
C LEU A 105 0.02 15.20 -4.42
N PHE A 106 -0.58 15.17 -5.62
CA PHE A 106 -1.21 16.36 -6.20
C PHE A 106 -2.42 16.82 -5.40
N LYS A 107 -3.25 15.88 -4.92
CA LYS A 107 -4.37 16.18 -4.02
C LYS A 107 -3.89 16.90 -2.76
N ALA A 108 -2.84 16.38 -2.11
CA ALA A 108 -2.27 16.99 -0.91
C ALA A 108 -1.69 18.39 -1.18
N GLN A 109 -1.12 18.61 -2.37
CA GLN A 109 -0.58 19.92 -2.78
C GLN A 109 -1.70 20.95 -3.02
N GLU A 110 -2.85 20.55 -3.58
CA GLU A 110 -4.00 21.45 -3.77
C GLU A 110 -4.54 21.95 -2.41
N GLU A 111 -4.69 21.04 -1.45
CA GLU A 111 -5.15 21.36 -0.11
C GLU A 111 -4.16 22.26 0.65
N ALA A 112 -2.85 22.02 0.46
CA ALA A 112 -1.79 22.83 1.08
C ALA A 112 -1.61 24.21 0.40
N GLY A 113 -1.90 24.33 -0.89
CA GLY A 113 -1.75 25.56 -1.66
C GLY A 113 -2.85 26.60 -1.42
N SER A 114 -3.93 26.24 -0.74
CA SER A 114 -5.11 27.09 -0.53
C SER A 114 -5.04 27.99 0.73
N THR A 115 -3.95 27.92 1.53
CA THR A 115 -3.81 28.74 2.76
C THR A 115 -3.26 30.15 2.51
N GLY A 116 -3.76 30.85 1.49
CA GLY A 116 -3.33 32.21 1.11
C GLY A 116 -4.34 33.30 1.47
#